data_AF-Q318Y5-F1
#
_entry.id   AF-Q318Y5-F1
#
_cell.length_a   1.000
_cell.length_b   1.000
_cell.length_c   1.000
_cell.angle_alpha   90.00
_cell.angle_beta   90.00
_cell.angle_gamma   90.00
#
_symmetry.space_group_name_H-M   'P 1'
#
loop_
_entity.id
_entity.type
_entity.pdbx_description
1 polymer ?
#
loop_
_entity_poly.entity_id
_entity_poly.type
_entity_poly.pdbx_seq_one_letter_code
_entity_poly.pdbx_strand_id
1 'polypeptide(L)' 'MRGQFSSKQEAVKKSLELGCEEIHKNQEKWLSCKNEKELHKYLRI' A
#
# COMPACT_ATOMS: atom_id res chain seq x y z
N MET A 1 9.94 -5.15 2.72
CA MET A 1 9.41 -3.80 2.43
C MET A 1 8.12 -3.63 3.20
N ARG A 2 8.03 -2.61 4.08
CA ARG A 2 6.79 -2.30 4.81
C ARG A 2 5.78 -1.72 3.81
N GLY A 3 4.52 -2.12 3.91
CA GLY A 3 3.44 -1.64 3.03
C GLY A 3 3.20 -2.41 1.74
N GLN A 4 3.81 -3.60 1.60
CA GLN A 4 3.44 -4.61 0.60
C GLN A 4 2.71 -5.77 1.30
N PHE A 5 1.54 -6.15 0.78
CA PHE A 5 0.65 -7.14 1.36
C PHE A 5 0.38 -8.28 0.39
N SER A 6 0.22 -9.50 0.91
CA SER A 6 -0.09 -10.67 0.07
C SER A 6 -1.58 -10.72 -0.30
N SER A 7 -2.45 -10.08 0.50
CA SER A 7 -3.88 -10.01 0.23
C SER A 7 -4.32 -8.58 -0.15
N LYS A 8 -5.22 -8.51 -1.14
CA LYS A 8 -5.89 -7.27 -1.52
C LYS A 8 -6.64 -6.64 -0.36
N GLN A 9 -7.32 -7.45 0.46
CA GLN A 9 -8.11 -6.96 1.60
C GLN A 9 -7.22 -6.25 2.63
N GLU A 10 -6.04 -6.81 2.87
CA GLU A 10 -5.08 -6.28 3.82
C GLU A 10 -4.48 -4.96 3.33
N ALA A 11 -4.19 -4.86 2.02
CA ALA A 11 -3.77 -3.62 1.38
C ALA A 11 -4.86 -2.55 1.42
N VAL A 12 -6.13 -2.88 1.17
CA VAL A 12 -7.25 -1.92 1.26
C VAL A 12 -7.38 -1.40 2.68
N LYS A 13 -7.35 -2.29 3.69
CA LYS A 13 -7.46 -1.88 5.09
C LYS A 13 -6.33 -0.91 5.45
N LYS A 14 -5.09 -1.19 5.06
CA LYS A 14 -3.99 -0.26 5.30
C LYS A 14 -4.05 1.00 4.45
N SER A 15 -4.60 0.94 3.24
CA SER A 15 -4.83 2.13 2.41
C SER A 15 -5.72 3.13 3.14
N LEU A 16 -6.81 2.64 3.73
CA LEU A 16 -7.74 3.44 4.52
C LEU A 16 -7.07 4.00 5.78
N GLU A 17 -6.28 3.20 6.50
CA GLU A 17 -5.56 3.66 7.69
C GLU A 17 -4.48 4.73 7.37
N LEU A 18 -3.84 4.64 6.20
CA LEU A 18 -2.82 5.60 5.76
C LEU A 18 -3.43 6.84 5.09
N GLY A 19 -4.71 6.82 4.74
CA GLY A 19 -5.35 7.88 3.94
C GLY A 19 -4.96 7.84 2.46
N CYS A 20 -4.52 6.69 1.96
CA CYS A 20 -4.32 6.45 0.54
C CYS A 20 -5.65 6.06 -0.13
N GLU A 21 -5.95 6.70 -1.26
CA GLU A 21 -7.23 6.52 -1.97
C GLU A 21 -7.25 5.25 -2.84
N GLU A 22 -6.08 4.75 -3.23
CA GLU A 22 -5.95 3.63 -4.15
C GLU A 22 -4.92 2.60 -3.69
N ILE A 23 -5.18 1.34 -4.04
CA ILE A 23 -4.24 0.21 -3.87
C ILE A 23 -3.65 -0.18 -5.22
N HIS A 24 -2.36 -0.55 -5.23
CA HIS A 24 -1.66 -0.93 -6.46
C HIS A 24 -1.11 -2.35 -6.36
N LYS A 25 -1.32 -3.18 -7.37
CA LYS A 25 -0.70 -4.52 -7.42
C LYS A 25 0.67 -4.41 -8.06
N ASN A 26 1.73 -4.60 -7.28
CA ASN A 26 3.09 -4.72 -7.79
C ASN A 26 3.48 -6.20 -7.84
N GLN A 27 3.53 -6.75 -9.06
CA GLN A 27 3.82 -8.16 -9.33
C GLN A 27 2.91 -9.10 -8.52
N GLU A 28 3.41 -9.69 -7.44
CA GLU A 28 2.69 -10.63 -6.57
C GLU A 28 2.13 -9.99 -5.30
N LYS A 29 2.50 -8.73 -5.01
CA LYS A 29 2.14 -8.04 -3.77
C LYS A 29 1.27 -6.82 -4.03
N TRP A 30 0.50 -6.44 -3.02
CA TRP A 30 -0.37 -5.29 -3.03
C TRP A 30 0.22 -4.17 -2.20
N LEU A 31 0.33 -2.99 -2.78
CA LEU A 31 0.66 -1.76 -2.08
C LEU A 31 -0.64 -1.15 -1.55
N SER A 32 -0.57 -0.62 -0.33
CA SER A 32 -1.65 0.15 0.28
C SER A 32 -1.76 1.60 -0.24
N CYS A 33 -1.03 1.94 -1.30
CA CYS A 33 -1.07 3.25 -1.97
C CYS A 33 -0.88 3.06 -3.48
N LYS A 34 -1.17 4.09 -4.27
CA LYS A 34 -1.11 4.05 -5.75
C LYS A 34 0.26 3.68 -6.32
N ASN A 35 1.34 3.93 -5.58
CA ASN A 35 2.70 3.53 -5.93
C ASN A 35 3.61 3.51 -4.69
N GLU A 36 4.81 2.97 -4.86
CA GLU A 36 5.81 2.85 -3.80
C GLU A 36 6.32 4.22 -3.32
N LYS A 37 6.39 5.22 -4.21
CA LYS A 37 6.79 6.59 -3.86
C LYS A 37 5.84 7.24 -2.87
N GLU A 38 4.53 7.07 -3.03
CA GLU A 38 3.55 7.55 -2.04
C GLU A 38 3.60 6.74 -0.76
N LEU A 39 3.74 5.42 -0.89
CA LEU A 39 3.88 4.56 0.27
C LEU A 39 5.05 5.00 1.16
N HIS A 40 6.19 5.37 0.56
CA HIS A 40 7.36 5.91 1.28
C HIS A 40 7.07 7.24 2.00
N LYS A 41 6.25 8.12 1.42
CA LYS A 41 5.82 9.36 2.09
C LYS A 41 5.04 9.08 3.37
N TYR A 42 4.11 8.12 3.33
CA TYR A 42 3.25 7.80 4.48
C TYR A 42 3.97 6.92 5.51
N LEU A 43 4.78 5.97 5.08
CA LEU A 43 5.49 5.06 5.97
C LEU A 43 6.82 5.62 6.48
N ARG A 44 7.26 6.78 6.00
CA ARG A 44 8.54 7.45 6.35
C ARG A 44 9.73 6.49 6.22
N ILE A 45 9.76 5.76 5.11
CA ILE A 45 10.79 4.78 4.73
C ILE A 45 11.40 5.14 3.38
#